data_AF-A0A090D010-F1
#
_entry.id   AF-A0A090D010-F1
#
_cell.length_a   1.000
_cell.length_b   1.000
_cell.length_c   1.000
_cell.angle_alpha   90.00
_cell.angle_beta   90.00
_cell.angle_gamma   90.00
#
_symmetry.space_group_name_H-M   'P 1'
#
loop_
_entity.id
_entity.type
_entity.pdbx_description
1 polymer ?
#
loop_
_entity_poly.entity_id
_entity_poly.type
_entity_poly.pdbx_seq_one_letter_code
_entity_poly.pdbx_strand_id
1 'polypeptide(L)'
;MSQENLSKEIAERLEAIESAIRVLEEYNHRKSAMKMQAVSSHLKSLFQKIFLPEKKTTDFSEKLTAAIVTLKSNYLLLEKFQKGSPKEQKLAKLAVAAIHDFNDKNETKKSPSWSHKIPFLLLKTLGLEKEESSFPKILMPIKLSSHYEEGEEVRKNAASALKTEGVRLSLKKREVHEKPLTQELDMFRMKGIMLLKDHEIPLKVIDLAKVPVQFSGLADKETVVLSQTLLPLPGEEIELSGEFIRKQGASLRSVPQTFRMLRRSMQSGYPHPKQYAGWALSNCFIPNCPLRPEFLPLFKQFHEKKNAVAIALLPKGRLNTLAKKSLQLKEEAFKKNKTYFLNLHKKLASQFLKLVPESLISQEKSLEILDLFFGKIAEEKEAFNTLSQTYSLFENQVIASIHEKLLEKRTFDKEIMLQTKVEGYLPLYFFLEKVYEEALFDLTEKKKYLFPFKEAIDFVHLLGKIFEQSILFIFIQEAGETLEFCPPLLTLHERTVQAAAFKQAVDFIRECETPPNNILEAEKLLAKRLEEDILLFGEDFEEHFSEINNLINELEEYAHARHFTKT
;
A
#
# COMPACT_ATOMS: atom_id res chain seq x y z
N MET A 1 17.51 29.87 -7.75
CA MET A 1 18.70 29.15 -7.25
C MET A 1 19.55 28.81 -8.46
N SER A 2 20.82 29.19 -8.47
CA SER A 2 21.74 28.93 -9.59
C SER A 2 22.04 27.43 -9.71
N GLN A 3 22.31 26.95 -10.93
CA GLN A 3 22.71 25.55 -11.18
C GLN A 3 23.96 25.14 -10.37
N GLU A 4 24.81 26.10 -10.01
CA GLU A 4 25.98 25.89 -9.14
C GLU A 4 25.60 25.46 -7.72
N ASN A 5 24.52 26.01 -7.14
CA ASN A 5 24.08 25.63 -5.79
C ASN A 5 23.52 24.21 -5.75
N LEU A 6 22.85 23.77 -6.82
CA LEU A 6 22.31 22.41 -6.92
C LEU A 6 23.43 21.37 -7.11
N SER A 7 24.45 21.69 -7.89
CA SER A 7 25.62 20.81 -8.07
C SER A 7 26.42 20.66 -6.78
N LYS A 8 26.53 21.73 -5.99
CA LYS A 8 27.21 21.72 -4.69
C LYS A 8 26.43 20.92 -3.64
N GLU A 9 25.11 21.07 -3.59
CA GLU A 9 24.26 20.30 -2.65
C GLU A 9 24.27 18.79 -2.97
N ILE A 10 24.33 18.40 -4.25
CA ILE A 10 24.46 16.99 -4.65
C ILE A 10 25.84 16.44 -4.26
N ALA A 11 26.90 17.21 -4.39
CA ALA A 11 28.25 16.82 -3.96
C ALA A 11 28.34 16.63 -2.43
N GLU A 12 27.78 17.55 -1.65
CA GLU A 12 27.74 17.45 -0.19
C GLU A 12 26.93 16.23 0.29
N ARG A 13 25.81 15.92 -0.39
CA ARG A 13 25.01 14.72 -0.11
C ARG A 13 25.73 13.43 -0.49
N LEU A 14 26.50 13.42 -1.58
CA LEU A 14 27.32 12.27 -1.97
C LEU A 14 28.41 11.98 -0.93
N GLU A 15 29.11 13.01 -0.44
CA GLU A 15 30.12 12.85 0.62
C GLU A 15 29.49 12.34 1.93
N ALA A 16 28.29 12.81 2.29
CA ALA A 16 27.58 12.34 3.46
C ALA A 16 27.19 10.85 3.35
N ILE A 17 26.81 10.39 2.16
CA ILE A 17 26.50 8.97 1.90
C ILE A 17 27.78 8.13 1.97
N GLU A 18 28.89 8.57 1.37
CA GLU A 18 30.17 7.84 1.46
C GLU A 18 30.65 7.72 2.91
N SER A 19 30.51 8.78 3.71
CA SER A 19 30.81 8.76 5.14
C SER A 19 29.93 7.76 5.90
N ALA A 20 28.63 7.72 5.61
CA ALA A 20 27.69 6.79 6.26
C ALA A 20 27.99 5.32 5.91
N ILE A 21 28.40 5.03 4.67
CA ILE A 21 28.83 3.69 4.24
C ILE A 21 30.07 3.26 5.02
N ARG A 22 31.08 4.13 5.14
CA ARG A 22 32.31 3.83 5.90
C ARG A 22 32.03 3.50 7.36
N VAL A 23 31.09 4.21 8.01
CA VAL A 23 30.70 3.93 9.41
C VAL A 23 30.03 2.55 9.55
N LEU A 24 29.18 2.16 8.58
CA LEU A 24 28.58 0.82 8.55
C LEU A 24 29.62 -0.29 8.28
N GLU A 25 30.53 -0.07 7.34
CA GLU A 25 31.62 -1.00 7.05
C GLU A 25 32.56 -1.17 8.25
N GLU A 26 32.86 -0.08 8.97
CA GLU A 26 33.66 -0.11 10.19
C GLU A 26 32.95 -0.87 11.32
N TYR A 27 31.64 -0.67 11.50
CA TYR A 27 30.84 -1.48 12.43
C TYR A 27 30.86 -2.98 12.04
N ASN A 28 30.67 -3.28 10.76
CA ASN A 28 30.70 -4.64 10.23
C ASN A 28 32.07 -5.30 10.42
N HIS A 29 33.16 -4.55 10.27
CA HIS A 29 34.52 -5.02 10.49
C HIS A 29 34.82 -5.21 11.99
N ARG A 30 34.35 -4.32 12.88
CA ARG A 30 34.47 -4.46 14.34
C ARG A 30 33.71 -5.70 14.86
N LYS A 31 32.51 -5.94 14.34
CA LYS A 31 31.68 -7.12 14.69
C LYS A 31 32.28 -8.43 14.16
N SER A 32 32.91 -8.41 12.98
CA SER A 32 33.67 -9.56 12.44
C SER A 32 34.98 -9.81 13.21
N ALA A 33 35.72 -8.77 13.58
CA ALA A 33 36.96 -8.88 14.36
C ALA A 33 36.70 -9.41 15.79
N MET A 34 35.57 -9.04 16.40
CA MET A 34 35.11 -9.61 17.67
C MET A 34 34.84 -11.11 17.59
N LYS A 35 34.42 -11.67 16.44
CA LYS A 35 34.23 -13.11 16.26
C LYS A 35 35.54 -13.91 16.12
N MET A 36 36.65 -13.30 15.68
CA MET A 36 37.96 -13.97 15.57
C MET A 36 38.87 -13.83 16.80
N GLN A 37 38.60 -12.90 17.73
CA GLN A 37 39.40 -12.74 18.96
C GLN A 37 38.73 -13.29 20.23
N ALA A 38 37.50 -13.82 20.13
CA ALA A 38 36.64 -14.17 21.26
C ALA A 38 37.14 -15.30 22.19
N VAL A 39 38.22 -16.01 21.86
CA VAL A 39 38.78 -17.04 22.77
C VAL A 39 39.98 -16.52 23.58
N SER A 40 40.67 -15.48 23.10
CA SER A 40 41.91 -14.98 23.73
C SER A 40 41.75 -13.61 24.39
N SER A 41 40.91 -12.72 23.85
CA SER A 41 40.74 -11.35 24.38
C SER A 41 39.68 -11.23 25.49
N HIS A 42 38.83 -12.24 25.70
CA HIS A 42 37.79 -12.18 26.75
C HIS A 42 38.39 -12.24 28.17
N LEU A 43 39.46 -13.02 28.38
CA LEU A 43 40.20 -13.06 29.65
C LEU A 43 41.00 -11.76 29.89
N LYS A 44 41.57 -11.17 28.83
CA LYS A 44 42.34 -9.91 28.93
C LYS A 44 41.44 -8.68 29.11
N SER A 45 40.26 -8.64 28.48
CA SER A 45 39.29 -7.54 28.63
C SER A 45 38.54 -7.56 29.96
N LEU A 46 38.39 -8.74 30.59
CA LEU A 46 37.89 -8.86 31.97
C LEU A 46 38.83 -8.15 32.96
N PHE A 47 40.14 -8.26 32.79
CA PHE A 47 41.13 -7.56 33.62
C PHE A 47 41.14 -6.04 33.39
N GLN A 48 40.96 -5.58 32.13
CA GLN A 48 40.92 -4.15 31.84
C GLN A 48 39.60 -3.47 32.28
N LYS A 49 38.46 -4.16 32.24
CA LYS A 49 37.16 -3.60 32.64
C LYS A 49 36.96 -3.45 34.15
N ILE A 50 37.74 -4.17 34.97
CA ILE A 50 37.69 -4.01 36.44
C ILE A 50 38.47 -2.76 36.88
N PHE A 51 39.46 -2.29 36.11
CA PHE A 51 40.40 -1.26 36.56
C PHE A 51 40.39 0.07 35.79
N LEU A 52 39.62 0.22 34.71
CA LEU A 52 39.54 1.49 33.96
C LEU A 52 38.09 1.81 33.53
N PRO A 53 37.56 3.01 33.82
CA PRO A 53 36.23 3.40 33.36
C PRO A 53 36.26 3.80 31.88
N GLU A 54 35.52 3.08 31.03
CA GLU A 54 35.38 3.37 29.60
C GLU A 54 34.54 4.63 29.36
N LYS A 55 35.21 5.70 28.89
CA LYS A 55 34.58 6.98 28.47
C LYS A 55 34.50 7.13 26.93
N LYS A 56 34.42 6.04 26.15
CA LYS A 56 34.54 6.09 24.66
C LYS A 56 33.48 5.32 23.86
N THR A 57 32.50 4.65 24.46
CA THR A 57 31.51 3.83 23.73
C THR A 57 30.27 4.60 23.25
N THR A 58 29.99 5.79 23.77
CA THR A 58 28.80 6.59 23.39
C THR A 58 28.94 7.26 22.02
N ASP A 59 30.11 7.80 21.69
CA ASP A 59 30.36 8.59 20.47
C ASP A 59 30.21 7.75 19.17
N PHE A 60 30.51 6.45 19.20
CA PHE A 60 30.36 5.59 18.02
C PHE A 60 28.91 5.13 17.78
N SER A 61 28.11 4.96 18.85
CA SER A 61 26.69 4.58 18.74
C SER A 61 25.86 5.72 18.14
N GLU A 62 26.16 6.95 18.51
CA GLU A 62 25.54 8.15 17.93
C GLU A 62 25.91 8.31 16.46
N LYS A 63 27.19 8.11 16.10
CA LYS A 63 27.66 8.10 14.70
C LYS A 63 27.00 7.01 13.86
N LEU A 64 26.79 5.82 14.42
CA LEU A 64 26.09 4.72 13.73
C LEU A 64 24.62 5.05 13.51
N THR A 65 23.95 5.63 14.52
CA THR A 65 22.54 6.04 14.41
C THR A 65 22.37 7.15 13.36
N ALA A 66 23.27 8.13 13.35
CA ALA A 66 23.30 9.19 12.34
C ALA A 66 23.53 8.61 10.93
N ALA A 67 24.47 7.68 10.75
CA ALA A 67 24.71 7.01 9.47
C ALA A 67 23.49 6.24 8.97
N ILE A 68 22.76 5.56 9.85
CA ILE A 68 21.51 4.86 9.52
C ILE A 68 20.43 5.86 9.05
N VAL A 69 20.27 6.98 9.74
CA VAL A 69 19.31 8.03 9.36
C VAL A 69 19.68 8.68 8.03
N THR A 70 20.97 8.94 7.78
CA THR A 70 21.45 9.52 6.52
C THR A 70 21.22 8.58 5.34
N LEU A 71 21.43 7.27 5.51
CA LEU A 71 21.17 6.29 4.46
C LEU A 71 19.66 6.09 4.21
N LYS A 72 18.83 6.12 5.26
CA LYS A 72 17.37 6.07 5.12
C LYS A 72 16.82 7.31 4.38
N SER A 73 17.28 8.50 4.75
CA SER A 73 16.80 9.76 4.17
C SER A 73 17.25 9.97 2.72
N ASN A 74 18.37 9.39 2.30
CA ASN A 74 18.89 9.49 0.94
C ASN A 74 18.66 8.24 0.07
N TYR A 75 17.80 7.31 0.51
CA TYR A 75 17.52 6.06 -0.21
C TYR A 75 16.97 6.28 -1.63
N LEU A 76 16.03 7.22 -1.82
CA LEU A 76 15.48 7.54 -3.14
C LEU A 76 16.55 8.08 -4.11
N LEU A 77 17.61 8.70 -3.57
CA LEU A 77 18.74 9.18 -4.35
C LEU A 77 19.66 8.01 -4.73
N LEU A 78 19.92 7.07 -3.81
CA LEU A 78 20.63 5.82 -4.10
C LEU A 78 19.93 4.97 -5.17
N GLU A 79 18.60 4.93 -5.19
CA GLU A 79 17.84 4.23 -6.25
C GLU A 79 18.01 4.90 -7.63
N LYS A 80 18.09 6.24 -7.66
CA LYS A 80 18.40 6.98 -8.90
C LYS A 80 19.84 6.76 -9.35
N PHE A 81 20.78 6.67 -8.40
CA PHE A 81 22.20 6.40 -8.68
C PHE A 81 22.46 5.01 -9.28
N GLN A 82 21.57 4.04 -9.09
CA GLN A 82 21.65 2.74 -9.79
C GLN A 82 21.50 2.86 -11.32
N LYS A 83 20.89 3.94 -11.81
CA LYS A 83 20.73 4.24 -13.24
C LYS A 83 21.58 5.43 -13.71
N GLY A 84 22.39 6.00 -12.80
CA GLY A 84 23.22 7.18 -13.04
C GLY A 84 24.58 6.84 -13.67
N SER A 85 25.55 7.74 -13.49
CA SER A 85 26.93 7.59 -13.96
C SER A 85 27.64 6.37 -13.33
N PRO A 86 28.74 5.86 -13.94
CA PRO A 86 29.46 4.69 -13.40
C PRO A 86 29.95 4.85 -11.95
N LYS A 87 30.27 6.09 -11.53
CA LYS A 87 30.67 6.40 -10.15
C LYS A 87 29.48 6.28 -9.19
N GLU A 88 28.32 6.82 -9.57
CA GLU A 88 27.07 6.74 -8.81
C GLU A 88 26.56 5.30 -8.69
N GLN A 89 26.65 4.52 -9.77
CA GLN A 89 26.27 3.09 -9.77
C GLN A 89 27.16 2.28 -8.83
N LYS A 90 28.47 2.56 -8.77
CA LYS A 90 29.41 1.90 -7.86
C LYS A 90 29.08 2.23 -6.41
N LEU A 91 28.77 3.49 -6.12
CA LEU A 91 28.41 3.98 -4.78
C LEU A 91 27.08 3.38 -4.30
N ALA A 92 26.09 3.29 -5.19
CA ALA A 92 24.82 2.61 -4.90
C ALA A 92 25.02 1.11 -4.59
N LYS A 93 25.86 0.42 -5.36
CA LYS A 93 26.19 -1.00 -5.10
C LYS A 93 26.88 -1.20 -3.74
N LEU A 94 27.81 -0.32 -3.37
CA LEU A 94 28.49 -0.37 -2.07
C LEU A 94 27.54 -0.09 -0.90
N ALA A 95 26.64 0.90 -1.03
CA ALA A 95 25.64 1.21 -0.02
C ALA A 95 24.70 0.01 0.24
N VAL A 96 24.24 -0.64 -0.83
CA VAL A 96 23.35 -1.81 -0.73
C VAL A 96 24.07 -2.99 -0.06
N ALA A 97 25.33 -3.26 -0.43
CA ALA A 97 26.13 -4.32 0.18
C ALA A 97 26.36 -4.07 1.68
N ALA A 98 26.73 -2.84 2.07
CA ALA A 98 26.96 -2.49 3.47
C ALA A 98 25.69 -2.60 4.34
N ILE A 99 24.52 -2.25 3.79
CA ILE A 99 23.22 -2.39 4.46
C ILE A 99 22.82 -3.86 4.60
N HIS A 100 23.05 -4.67 3.57
CA HIS A 100 22.79 -6.11 3.61
C HIS A 100 23.63 -6.80 4.69
N ASP A 101 24.94 -6.54 4.69
CA ASP A 101 25.87 -7.08 5.69
C ASP A 101 25.52 -6.63 7.12
N PHE A 102 25.06 -5.39 7.29
CA PHE A 102 24.61 -4.87 8.60
C PHE A 102 23.36 -5.61 9.09
N ASN A 103 22.37 -5.79 8.23
CA ASN A 103 21.12 -6.47 8.56
C ASN A 103 21.36 -7.97 8.84
N ASP A 104 22.18 -8.65 8.03
CA ASP A 104 22.53 -10.06 8.21
C ASP A 104 23.27 -10.29 9.51
N LYS A 105 24.22 -9.42 9.85
CA LYS A 105 24.96 -9.53 11.11
C LYS A 105 24.11 -9.19 12.33
N ASN A 106 22.98 -8.50 12.18
CA ASN A 106 22.02 -8.24 13.25
C ASN A 106 20.92 -9.31 13.38
N GLU A 107 20.77 -10.23 12.43
CA GLU A 107 19.88 -11.39 12.54
C GLU A 107 20.58 -12.58 13.23
N THR A 108 20.59 -12.60 14.56
CA THR A 108 20.90 -13.81 15.34
C THR A 108 19.62 -14.53 15.74
N LYS A 109 19.09 -15.39 14.86
CA LYS A 109 18.15 -16.46 15.22
C LYS A 109 18.62 -17.81 14.71
N LYS A 110 19.56 -18.41 15.43
CA LYS A 110 19.66 -19.87 15.54
C LYS A 110 19.70 -20.22 17.02
N SER A 111 18.79 -21.10 17.45
CA SER A 111 18.74 -21.60 18.82
C SER A 111 20.10 -22.15 19.23
N PRO A 112 20.66 -21.76 20.39
CA PRO A 112 21.97 -22.24 20.79
C PRO A 112 21.92 -23.75 21.11
N SER A 113 22.95 -24.46 20.65
CA SER A 113 23.30 -25.81 21.09
C SER A 113 23.29 -25.92 22.62
N TRP A 114 22.97 -27.10 23.14
CA TRP A 114 22.94 -27.40 24.58
C TRP A 114 24.22 -26.99 25.34
N SER A 115 25.37 -26.97 24.68
CA SER A 115 26.66 -26.54 25.25
C SER A 115 26.77 -25.04 25.59
N HIS A 116 25.82 -24.20 25.15
CA HIS A 116 25.79 -22.76 25.44
C HIS A 116 24.74 -22.34 26.49
N LYS A 117 23.95 -23.28 27.04
CA LYS A 117 22.96 -22.97 28.09
C LYS A 117 23.59 -22.76 29.47
N ILE A 118 24.72 -23.41 29.76
CA ILE A 118 25.37 -23.38 31.08
C ILE A 118 26.01 -22.01 31.37
N PRO A 119 26.75 -21.36 30.45
CA PRO A 119 27.27 -20.01 30.68
C PRO A 119 26.17 -18.94 30.75
N PHE A 120 25.08 -19.13 29.99
CA PHE A 120 23.94 -18.21 29.96
C PHE A 120 23.15 -18.21 31.29
N LEU A 121 22.97 -19.39 31.89
CA LEU A 121 22.40 -19.52 33.23
C LEU A 121 23.28 -18.86 34.30
N LEU A 122 24.61 -19.00 34.20
CA LEU A 122 25.56 -18.36 35.12
C LEU A 122 25.53 -16.81 35.03
N LEU A 123 25.48 -16.26 33.82
CA LEU A 123 25.35 -14.81 33.60
C LEU A 123 24.03 -14.25 34.14
N LYS A 124 22.94 -15.02 33.98
CA LYS A 124 21.61 -14.68 34.50
C LYS A 124 21.54 -14.73 36.02
N THR A 125 22.21 -15.71 36.66
CA THR A 125 22.29 -15.78 38.13
C THR A 125 23.17 -14.70 38.76
N LEU A 126 24.09 -14.11 37.99
CA LEU A 126 24.99 -13.04 38.45
C LEU A 126 24.46 -11.61 38.16
N GLY A 127 23.28 -11.47 37.55
CA GLY A 127 22.67 -10.16 37.27
C GLY A 127 23.43 -9.30 36.25
N LEU A 128 24.27 -9.91 35.41
CA LEU A 128 25.14 -9.22 34.44
C LEU A 128 24.62 -9.31 33.00
N GLU A 129 23.30 -9.33 32.80
CA GLU A 129 22.71 -9.17 31.47
C GLU A 129 22.92 -7.71 31.02
N LYS A 130 23.85 -7.49 30.06
CA LYS A 130 23.80 -6.27 29.25
C LYS A 130 22.71 -6.47 28.21
N GLU A 131 21.73 -5.59 28.20
CA GLU A 131 20.80 -5.46 27.08
C GLU A 131 21.63 -5.33 25.79
N GLU A 132 21.55 -6.34 24.92
CA GLU A 132 22.03 -6.19 23.55
C GLU A 132 21.13 -5.14 22.92
N SER A 133 21.66 -3.93 22.74
CA SER A 133 21.00 -2.84 22.01
C SER A 133 20.73 -3.30 20.58
N SER A 134 19.56 -3.89 20.35
CA SER A 134 19.12 -4.31 19.02
C SER A 134 18.74 -3.08 18.23
N PHE A 135 19.61 -2.64 17.33
CA PHE A 135 19.27 -1.55 16.41
C PHE A 135 18.17 -2.01 15.44
N PRO A 136 17.14 -1.19 15.19
CA PRO A 136 16.04 -1.56 14.30
C PRO A 136 16.56 -1.80 12.88
N LYS A 137 16.09 -2.90 12.26
CA LYS A 137 16.43 -3.28 10.88
C LYS A 137 16.29 -2.11 9.93
N ILE A 138 17.25 -1.93 9.03
CA ILE A 138 17.09 -1.01 7.90
C ILE A 138 16.21 -1.75 6.89
N LEU A 139 14.90 -1.52 6.96
CA LEU A 139 13.93 -2.07 6.01
C LEU A 139 14.14 -1.41 4.65
N MET A 140 14.77 -2.13 3.73
CA MET A 140 14.79 -1.78 2.32
C MET A 140 13.59 -2.43 1.62
N PRO A 141 12.94 -1.77 0.65
CA PRO A 141 12.07 -2.44 -0.30
C PRO A 141 12.91 -3.48 -1.05
N ILE A 142 12.57 -4.76 -0.89
CA ILE A 142 13.33 -5.87 -1.46
C ILE A 142 13.24 -5.81 -2.99
N LYS A 143 14.30 -5.37 -3.66
CA LYS A 143 14.68 -5.89 -4.98
C LYS A 143 15.71 -6.98 -4.72
N LEU A 144 15.28 -8.24 -4.81
CA LEU A 144 16.20 -9.38 -4.82
C LEU A 144 17.15 -9.21 -6.01
N SER A 145 18.43 -9.02 -5.70
CA SER A 145 19.53 -9.14 -6.64
C SER A 145 19.52 -10.52 -7.28
N SER A 146 19.74 -10.54 -8.59
CA SER A 146 20.20 -11.72 -9.31
C SER A 146 21.51 -12.22 -8.68
N HIS A 147 21.47 -13.35 -7.98
CA HIS A 147 22.66 -14.16 -7.77
C HIS A 147 22.53 -15.44 -8.60
N TYR A 148 23.37 -15.51 -9.62
CA TYR A 148 23.76 -16.73 -10.30
C TYR A 148 24.69 -17.48 -9.33
N GLU A 149 24.28 -18.65 -8.86
CA GLU A 149 25.20 -19.69 -8.42
C GLU A 149 25.14 -20.79 -9.49
N GLU A 150 26.23 -20.96 -10.23
CA GLU A 150 26.46 -22.09 -11.11
C GLU A 150 26.50 -23.37 -10.27
N GLY A 151 25.35 -24.03 -10.15
CA GLY A 151 25.27 -25.38 -9.62
C GLY A 151 25.73 -26.40 -10.66
N GLU A 152 27.05 -26.57 -10.83
CA GLU A 152 27.64 -27.66 -11.62
C GLU A 152 27.28 -29.06 -11.07
N GLU A 153 26.76 -29.18 -9.84
CA GLU A 153 26.43 -30.48 -9.23
C GLU A 153 25.13 -31.12 -9.74
N VAL A 154 24.19 -30.34 -10.32
CA VAL A 154 22.93 -30.91 -10.83
C VAL A 154 23.13 -31.59 -12.20
N ARG A 155 24.16 -31.21 -12.96
CA ARG A 155 24.47 -31.81 -14.27
C ARG A 155 24.97 -33.25 -14.17
N LYS A 156 25.62 -33.65 -13.08
CA LYS A 156 26.14 -35.02 -12.93
C LYS A 156 25.05 -36.05 -12.58
N ASN A 157 23.98 -35.62 -11.92
CA ASN A 157 22.88 -36.53 -11.54
C ASN A 157 21.84 -36.73 -12.65
N ALA A 158 21.79 -35.84 -13.65
CA ALA A 158 20.94 -36.03 -14.83
C ALA A 158 21.57 -36.95 -15.89
N ALA A 159 22.90 -37.07 -15.90
CA ALA A 159 23.65 -37.92 -16.83
C ALA A 159 23.58 -39.41 -16.47
N SER A 160 23.35 -39.76 -15.20
CA SER A 160 23.26 -41.15 -14.73
C SER A 160 21.89 -41.80 -14.95
N ALA A 161 20.85 -41.03 -15.30
CA ALA A 161 19.49 -41.54 -15.51
C ALA A 161 19.18 -41.90 -16.98
N LEU A 162 20.14 -41.78 -17.90
CA LEU A 162 19.95 -41.93 -19.36
C LEU A 162 20.78 -43.07 -19.97
N LYS A 163 20.83 -44.22 -19.31
CA LYS A 163 21.26 -45.49 -19.94
C LYS A 163 20.19 -46.56 -19.77
N THR A 164 19.09 -46.41 -20.49
CA THR A 164 18.25 -47.54 -20.94
C THR A 164 17.52 -47.12 -22.20
N GLU A 165 17.86 -47.81 -23.29
CA GLU A 165 17.12 -48.18 -24.50
C GLU A 165 15.77 -47.47 -24.73
N GLY A 166 15.44 -46.90 -25.88
CA GLY A 166 15.81 -47.27 -27.24
C GLY A 166 14.52 -47.32 -28.06
N VAL A 167 14.03 -46.19 -28.57
CA VAL A 167 13.03 -46.16 -29.66
C VAL A 167 13.30 -44.93 -30.53
N ARG A 168 13.84 -45.18 -31.73
CA ARG A 168 13.87 -44.19 -32.82
C ARG A 168 12.44 -44.02 -33.34
N LEU A 169 11.81 -42.89 -33.03
CA LEU A 169 10.63 -42.42 -33.74
C LEU A 169 10.95 -41.11 -34.47
N SER A 170 10.56 -41.11 -35.74
CA SER A 170 10.84 -40.15 -36.80
C SER A 170 10.46 -38.71 -36.42
N LEU A 171 11.44 -37.81 -36.55
CA LEU A 171 11.27 -36.37 -36.39
C LEU A 171 10.56 -35.79 -37.62
N LYS A 172 9.23 -35.66 -37.55
CA LYS A 172 8.54 -34.59 -38.30
C LYS A 172 8.92 -33.27 -37.64
N LYS A 173 9.42 -32.30 -38.40
CA LYS A 173 9.54 -30.89 -37.98
C LYS A 173 8.16 -30.46 -37.45
N ARG A 174 8.03 -30.25 -36.15
CA ARG A 174 6.80 -29.82 -35.48
C ARG A 174 6.80 -28.31 -35.33
N GLU A 175 5.65 -27.72 -35.57
CA GLU A 175 5.38 -26.29 -35.46
C GLU A 175 5.59 -25.81 -34.02
N VAL A 176 6.24 -24.66 -33.87
CA VAL A 176 6.35 -23.97 -32.58
C VAL A 176 4.95 -23.43 -32.24
N HIS A 177 4.30 -23.99 -31.23
CA HIS A 177 3.00 -23.50 -30.79
C HIS A 177 3.15 -22.10 -30.18
N GLU A 178 2.52 -21.07 -30.74
CA GLU A 178 2.60 -19.70 -30.18
C GLU A 178 1.82 -19.53 -28.87
N LYS A 179 0.91 -20.46 -28.54
CA LYS A 179 0.06 -20.41 -27.34
C LYS A 179 0.53 -21.37 -26.25
N PRO A 180 0.25 -21.08 -24.96
CA PRO A 180 0.54 -22.01 -23.87
C PRO A 180 -0.28 -23.30 -23.99
N LEU A 181 0.34 -24.43 -23.65
CA LEU A 181 -0.31 -25.75 -23.62
C LEU A 181 -1.15 -25.88 -22.35
N THR A 182 -2.23 -26.66 -22.41
CA THR A 182 -3.06 -26.95 -21.22
C THR A 182 -2.24 -27.53 -20.07
N GLN A 183 -1.26 -28.39 -20.38
CA GLN A 183 -0.34 -28.96 -19.38
C GLN A 183 0.52 -27.89 -18.68
N GLU A 184 0.91 -26.83 -19.38
CA GLU A 184 1.68 -25.71 -18.82
C GLU A 184 0.81 -24.89 -17.87
N LEU A 185 -0.45 -24.62 -18.26
CA LEU A 185 -1.43 -23.92 -17.43
C LEU A 185 -1.80 -24.71 -16.17
N ASP A 186 -2.01 -26.01 -16.29
CA ASP A 186 -2.34 -26.88 -15.16
C ASP A 186 -1.15 -27.00 -14.20
N MET A 187 0.06 -27.17 -14.74
CA MET A 187 1.28 -27.20 -13.93
C MET A 187 1.55 -25.85 -13.25
N PHE A 188 1.29 -24.73 -13.94
CA PHE A 188 1.37 -23.39 -13.36
C PHE A 188 0.41 -23.23 -12.18
N ARG A 189 -0.85 -23.61 -12.35
CA ARG A 189 -1.86 -23.55 -11.28
C ARG A 189 -1.48 -24.44 -10.10
N MET A 190 -1.04 -25.68 -10.34
CA MET A 190 -0.60 -26.57 -9.26
C MET A 190 0.61 -26.00 -8.50
N LYS A 191 1.61 -25.45 -9.20
CA LYS A 191 2.77 -24.82 -8.56
C LYS A 191 2.39 -23.54 -7.81
N GLY A 192 1.48 -22.74 -8.34
CA GLY A 192 0.89 -21.59 -7.66
C GLY A 192 0.18 -21.98 -6.37
N ILE A 193 -0.66 -23.04 -6.40
CA ILE A 193 -1.32 -23.60 -5.21
C ILE A 193 -0.28 -24.01 -4.16
N MET A 194 0.79 -24.69 -4.56
CA MET A 194 1.86 -25.09 -3.63
C MET A 194 2.54 -23.87 -3.00
N LEU A 195 2.94 -22.88 -3.81
CA LEU A 195 3.57 -21.66 -3.31
C LEU A 195 2.68 -20.89 -2.32
N LEU A 196 1.38 -20.76 -2.63
CA LEU A 196 0.45 -20.10 -1.72
C LEU A 196 0.32 -20.86 -0.39
N LYS A 197 0.32 -22.21 -0.42
CA LYS A 197 0.33 -23.03 0.81
C LYS A 197 1.63 -22.87 1.60
N ASP A 198 2.78 -22.90 0.92
CA ASP A 198 4.10 -22.76 1.54
C ASP A 198 4.28 -21.40 2.23
N HIS A 199 3.58 -20.37 1.74
CA HIS A 199 3.53 -19.03 2.32
C HIS A 199 2.33 -18.78 3.23
N GLU A 200 1.62 -19.84 3.66
CA GLU A 200 0.47 -19.80 4.58
C GLU A 200 -0.69 -18.92 4.10
N ILE A 201 -0.85 -18.74 2.79
CA ILE A 201 -1.93 -17.96 2.19
C ILE A 201 -3.16 -18.87 2.03
N PRO A 202 -4.31 -18.57 2.67
CA PRO A 202 -5.46 -19.47 2.63
C PRO A 202 -6.07 -19.56 1.22
N LEU A 203 -6.03 -20.74 0.62
CA LEU A 203 -6.59 -21.00 -0.72
C LEU A 203 -8.12 -20.87 -0.78
N LYS A 204 -8.82 -20.97 0.36
CA LYS A 204 -10.26 -20.69 0.43
C LYS A 204 -10.60 -19.22 0.11
N VAL A 205 -9.61 -18.33 0.22
CA VAL A 205 -9.76 -16.90 -0.06
C VAL A 205 -9.51 -16.59 -1.54
N ILE A 206 -8.78 -17.44 -2.26
CA ILE A 206 -8.37 -17.17 -3.63
C ILE A 206 -8.71 -18.36 -4.52
N ASP A 207 -9.73 -18.17 -5.36
CA ASP A 207 -10.08 -19.15 -6.40
C ASP A 207 -9.19 -18.96 -7.64
N LEU A 208 -8.03 -19.60 -7.63
CA LEU A 208 -7.06 -19.58 -8.73
C LEU A 208 -7.63 -20.04 -10.08
N ALA A 209 -8.73 -20.79 -10.08
CA ALA A 209 -9.37 -21.24 -11.32
C ALA A 209 -10.18 -20.11 -12.00
N LYS A 210 -10.66 -19.13 -11.21
CA LYS A 210 -11.43 -17.99 -11.71
C LYS A 210 -10.56 -16.82 -12.18
N VAL A 211 -9.32 -16.73 -11.70
CA VAL A 211 -8.40 -15.67 -12.11
C VAL A 211 -7.70 -16.06 -13.42
N PRO A 212 -7.74 -15.22 -14.48
CA PRO A 212 -7.10 -15.53 -15.75
C PRO A 212 -5.57 -15.58 -15.60
N VAL A 213 -4.95 -16.56 -16.24
CA VAL A 213 -3.48 -16.63 -16.38
C VAL A 213 -3.11 -15.82 -17.61
N GLN A 214 -2.24 -14.83 -17.42
CA GLN A 214 -1.69 -14.02 -18.50
C GLN A 214 -0.49 -14.74 -19.13
N PHE A 215 -0.45 -14.71 -20.45
CA PHE A 215 0.67 -15.22 -21.23
C PHE A 215 1.45 -14.02 -21.79
N SER A 216 2.68 -13.84 -21.31
CA SER A 216 3.52 -12.70 -21.68
C SER A 216 4.27 -12.90 -23.01
N GLY A 217 3.96 -13.97 -23.73
CA GLY A 217 4.66 -14.37 -24.94
C GLY A 217 5.77 -15.39 -24.69
N LEU A 218 6.45 -15.74 -25.78
CA LEU A 218 7.65 -16.56 -25.77
C LEU A 218 8.85 -15.64 -25.49
N ALA A 219 9.47 -15.73 -24.30
CA ALA A 219 10.65 -14.93 -23.97
C ALA A 219 11.84 -15.28 -24.90
N ASP A 220 11.89 -16.53 -25.32
CA ASP A 220 12.74 -17.08 -26.39
C ASP A 220 11.94 -18.13 -27.18
N LYS A 221 12.47 -18.67 -28.29
CA LYS A 221 11.79 -19.69 -29.14
C LYS A 221 11.26 -20.93 -28.37
N GLU A 222 11.73 -21.16 -27.14
CA GLU A 222 11.39 -22.34 -26.33
C GLU A 222 10.83 -21.99 -24.94
N THR A 223 10.84 -20.71 -24.51
CA THR A 223 10.50 -20.33 -23.13
C THR A 223 9.15 -19.64 -23.05
N VAL A 224 8.20 -20.27 -22.37
CA VAL A 224 6.85 -19.76 -22.11
C VAL A 224 6.83 -19.08 -20.74
N VAL A 225 6.39 -17.83 -20.70
CA VAL A 225 6.22 -17.07 -19.45
C VAL A 225 4.74 -16.92 -19.14
N LEU A 226 4.34 -17.39 -17.96
CA LEU A 226 2.99 -17.27 -17.44
C LEU A 226 2.99 -16.42 -16.16
N SER A 227 2.00 -15.55 -16.03
CA SER A 227 1.77 -14.77 -14.82
C SER A 227 0.30 -14.78 -14.41
N GLN A 228 0.05 -14.60 -13.12
CA GLN A 228 -1.30 -14.50 -12.57
C GLN A 228 -1.29 -13.59 -11.35
N THR A 229 -2.10 -12.54 -11.39
CA THR A 229 -2.20 -11.54 -10.31
C THR A 229 -3.45 -11.80 -9.48
N LEU A 230 -3.29 -11.97 -8.18
CA LEU A 230 -4.35 -12.27 -7.21
C LEU A 230 -4.55 -11.07 -6.29
N LEU A 231 -5.81 -10.71 -6.05
CA LEU A 231 -6.21 -9.58 -5.21
C LEU A 231 -7.08 -10.08 -4.05
N PRO A 232 -6.49 -10.75 -3.04
CA PRO A 232 -7.26 -11.39 -1.97
C PRO A 232 -7.92 -10.40 -1.02
N LEU A 233 -7.41 -9.17 -0.94
CA LEU A 233 -7.92 -8.08 -0.14
C LEU A 233 -7.55 -6.77 -0.85
N PRO A 234 -8.39 -5.72 -0.82
CA PRO A 234 -7.98 -4.42 -1.32
C PRO A 234 -6.66 -3.95 -0.68
N GLY A 235 -5.74 -3.42 -1.48
CA GLY A 235 -4.39 -3.07 -1.04
C GLY A 235 -3.46 -4.28 -0.84
N GLU A 236 -3.81 -5.47 -1.30
CA GLU A 236 -2.94 -6.65 -1.34
C GLU A 236 -2.91 -7.24 -2.75
N GLU A 237 -1.70 -7.36 -3.30
CA GLU A 237 -1.43 -7.92 -4.62
C GLU A 237 -0.44 -9.07 -4.49
N ILE A 238 -0.80 -10.24 -5.03
CA ILE A 238 0.08 -11.40 -5.13
C ILE A 238 0.25 -11.72 -6.62
N GLU A 239 1.44 -11.50 -7.15
CA GLU A 239 1.81 -11.86 -8.51
C GLU A 239 2.53 -13.21 -8.48
N LEU A 240 1.91 -14.23 -9.07
CA LEU A 240 2.54 -15.51 -9.36
C LEU A 240 3.13 -15.44 -10.77
N SER A 241 4.40 -15.79 -10.94
CA SER A 241 5.04 -15.90 -12.24
C SER A 241 5.82 -17.21 -12.38
N GLY A 242 5.82 -17.78 -13.58
CA GLY A 242 6.42 -19.07 -13.86
C GLY A 242 6.94 -19.16 -15.29
N GLU A 243 8.11 -19.72 -15.44
CA GLU A 243 8.79 -19.92 -16.72
C GLU A 243 8.88 -21.40 -17.05
N PHE A 244 8.53 -21.77 -18.28
CA PHE A 244 8.56 -23.14 -18.77
C PHE A 244 9.42 -23.24 -20.03
N ILE A 245 10.35 -24.18 -20.07
CA ILE A 245 11.12 -24.48 -21.29
C ILE A 245 10.52 -25.69 -21.99
N ARG A 246 10.18 -25.50 -23.27
CA ARG A 246 9.72 -26.54 -24.19
C ARG A 246 10.93 -27.22 -24.83
N LYS A 247 11.22 -28.45 -24.42
CA LYS A 247 12.27 -29.23 -25.10
C LYS A 247 11.74 -29.69 -26.46
N GLN A 248 12.44 -29.34 -27.53
CA GLN A 248 12.15 -29.88 -28.87
C GLN A 248 12.56 -31.37 -28.94
N GLY A 249 11.60 -32.26 -29.17
CA GLY A 249 11.81 -33.71 -29.23
C GLY A 249 10.51 -34.51 -29.41
N ALA A 250 10.58 -35.85 -29.44
CA ALA A 250 9.43 -36.73 -29.71
C ALA A 250 8.26 -36.55 -28.72
N SER A 251 8.57 -36.11 -27.49
CA SER A 251 7.62 -35.72 -26.46
C SER A 251 7.80 -34.22 -26.17
N LEU A 252 6.78 -33.40 -26.48
CA LEU A 252 6.69 -32.03 -25.99
C LEU A 252 6.59 -32.10 -24.46
N ARG A 253 7.73 -32.03 -23.77
CA ARG A 253 7.78 -31.88 -22.31
C ARG A 253 8.18 -30.45 -22.01
N SER A 254 7.26 -29.72 -21.40
CA SER A 254 7.54 -28.43 -20.80
C SER A 254 8.08 -28.66 -19.39
N VAL A 255 9.26 -28.15 -19.09
CA VAL A 255 9.88 -28.26 -17.77
C VAL A 255 9.80 -26.90 -17.09
N PRO A 256 9.23 -26.80 -15.87
CA PRO A 256 9.22 -25.55 -15.13
C PRO A 256 10.66 -25.23 -14.70
N GLN A 257 11.15 -24.04 -15.04
CA GLN A 257 12.49 -23.59 -14.67
C GLN A 257 12.49 -22.71 -13.45
N THR A 258 11.68 -21.65 -13.49
CA THR A 258 11.58 -20.71 -12.38
C THR A 258 10.11 -20.51 -12.04
N PHE A 259 9.82 -20.43 -10.74
CA PHE A 259 8.52 -20.12 -10.21
C PHE A 259 8.73 -19.12 -9.09
N ARG A 260 8.03 -17.98 -9.17
CA ARG A 260 8.21 -16.86 -8.25
C ARG A 260 6.84 -16.39 -7.79
N MET A 261 6.82 -15.91 -6.56
CA MET A 261 5.69 -15.20 -5.99
C MET A 261 6.20 -13.85 -5.50
N LEU A 262 5.62 -12.77 -6.01
CA LEU A 262 5.82 -11.42 -5.50
C LEU A 262 4.57 -11.03 -4.74
N ARG A 263 4.75 -10.45 -3.55
CA ARG A 263 3.64 -9.96 -2.73
C ARG A 263 3.88 -8.49 -2.44
N ARG A 264 2.89 -7.66 -2.77
CA ARG A 264 2.85 -6.24 -2.45
C ARG A 264 1.63 -5.99 -1.58
N SER A 265 1.80 -5.18 -0.55
CA SER A 265 0.64 -4.75 0.21
C SER A 265 0.84 -3.36 0.79
N MET A 266 -0.20 -2.55 0.67
CA MET A 266 -0.31 -1.22 1.23
C MET A 266 -1.70 -1.11 1.85
N GLN A 267 -1.76 -0.73 3.12
CA GLN A 267 -3.00 -0.56 3.87
C GLN A 267 -3.00 0.84 4.49
N SER A 268 -4.10 1.57 4.36
CA SER A 268 -4.25 2.94 4.88
C SER A 268 -4.97 3.00 6.23
N GLY A 269 -5.50 1.85 6.69
CA GLY A 269 -6.39 1.78 7.86
C GLY A 269 -7.80 2.32 7.60
N TYR A 270 -8.10 2.64 6.34
CA TYR A 270 -9.39 3.15 5.87
C TYR A 270 -10.03 2.13 4.91
N PRO A 271 -11.35 1.94 4.90
CA PRO A 271 -11.97 0.92 4.08
C PRO A 271 -11.93 1.26 2.58
N HIS A 272 -11.59 0.27 1.75
CA HIS A 272 -11.97 0.29 0.34
C HIS A 272 -13.49 0.12 0.19
N PRO A 273 -14.15 0.59 -0.90
CA PRO A 273 -15.58 0.35 -1.15
C PRO A 273 -16.07 -1.09 -0.88
N LYS A 274 -15.35 -2.08 -1.42
CA LYS A 274 -15.58 -3.52 -1.15
C LYS A 274 -15.53 -3.89 0.34
N GLN A 275 -14.62 -3.27 1.11
CA GLN A 275 -14.44 -3.53 2.53
C GLN A 275 -15.43 -2.79 3.42
N TYR A 276 -16.16 -1.78 2.92
CA TYR A 276 -17.20 -1.12 3.71
C TYR A 276 -18.56 -1.75 3.43
N ALA A 277 -19.26 -1.28 2.39
CA ALA A 277 -20.59 -1.77 2.02
C ALA A 277 -20.87 -1.73 0.51
N GLY A 278 -19.84 -1.81 -0.33
CA GLY A 278 -19.96 -1.67 -1.79
C GLY A 278 -19.75 -0.25 -2.30
N TRP A 279 -19.53 0.68 -1.38
CA TRP A 279 -19.19 2.08 -1.60
C TRP A 279 -18.31 2.55 -0.42
N ALA A 280 -17.52 3.59 -0.60
CA ALA A 280 -16.86 4.33 0.46
C ALA A 280 -16.59 5.76 -0.05
N LEU A 281 -16.18 6.65 0.83
CA LEU A 281 -15.57 7.93 0.48
C LEU A 281 -14.05 7.80 0.49
N SER A 282 -13.35 8.74 -0.14
CA SER A 282 -11.89 8.74 -0.13
C SER A 282 -11.34 9.05 1.27
N ASN A 283 -10.31 8.32 1.69
CA ASN A 283 -9.50 8.65 2.89
C ASN A 283 -8.89 10.07 2.80
N CYS A 284 -8.82 10.66 1.61
CA CYS A 284 -8.30 12.03 1.41
C CYS A 284 -9.20 13.10 2.04
N PHE A 285 -10.47 12.81 2.36
CA PHE A 285 -11.34 13.75 3.08
C PHE A 285 -11.02 13.85 4.57
N ILE A 286 -10.18 12.97 5.10
CA ILE A 286 -9.63 13.08 6.44
C ILE A 286 -8.30 13.82 6.34
N PRO A 287 -8.13 14.96 7.04
CA PRO A 287 -6.88 15.71 7.02
C PRO A 287 -5.68 14.81 7.38
N ASN A 288 -4.56 14.96 6.68
CA ASN A 288 -3.36 14.16 6.99
C ASN A 288 -2.38 14.86 7.93
N CYS A 289 -2.38 16.19 7.96
CA CYS A 289 -1.33 16.97 8.59
C CYS A 289 -1.87 18.23 9.29
N PRO A 290 -2.65 18.15 10.38
CA PRO A 290 -2.79 19.32 11.24
C PRO A 290 -1.40 19.71 11.77
N LEU A 291 -1.05 20.99 11.69
CA LEU A 291 0.29 21.47 12.08
C LEU A 291 0.59 21.27 13.57
N ARG A 292 -0.44 21.27 14.41
CA ARG A 292 -0.32 21.10 15.86
C ARG A 292 -1.27 20.01 16.37
N PRO A 293 -0.99 18.73 16.07
CA PRO A 293 -1.84 17.61 16.45
C PRO A 293 -1.99 17.46 17.98
N GLU A 294 -1.10 18.07 18.77
CA GLU A 294 -1.20 18.13 20.23
C GLU A 294 -2.43 18.90 20.74
N PHE A 295 -3.02 19.79 19.93
CA PHE A 295 -4.28 20.48 20.25
C PHE A 295 -5.53 19.75 19.75
N LEU A 296 -5.35 18.55 19.17
CA LEU A 296 -6.42 17.75 18.59
C LEU A 296 -6.40 16.33 19.21
N PRO A 297 -6.68 16.19 20.51
CA PRO A 297 -6.57 14.91 21.21
C PRO A 297 -7.48 13.81 20.64
N LEU A 298 -8.72 14.10 20.23
CA LEU A 298 -9.63 13.10 19.67
C LEU A 298 -9.13 12.65 18.30
N PHE A 299 -8.78 13.59 17.43
CA PHE A 299 -8.22 13.31 16.11
C PHE A 299 -6.92 12.51 16.19
N LYS A 300 -6.04 12.84 17.15
CA LYS A 300 -4.79 12.10 17.38
C LYS A 300 -5.09 10.65 17.76
N GLN A 301 -6.02 10.41 18.69
CA GLN A 301 -6.43 9.06 19.07
C GLN A 301 -7.03 8.28 17.89
N PHE A 302 -7.83 8.96 17.06
CA PHE A 302 -8.40 8.39 15.85
C PHE A 302 -7.29 7.94 14.87
N HIS A 303 -6.31 8.80 14.57
CA HIS A 303 -5.21 8.47 13.67
C HIS A 303 -4.30 7.35 14.20
N GLU A 304 -4.03 7.33 15.50
CA GLU A 304 -3.27 6.24 16.14
C GLU A 304 -3.98 4.89 15.95
N LYS A 305 -5.30 4.83 16.17
CA LYS A 305 -6.10 3.62 15.92
C LYS A 305 -6.11 3.23 14.44
N LYS A 306 -6.31 4.20 13.54
CA LYS A 306 -6.28 3.99 12.09
C LYS A 306 -4.95 3.38 11.63
N ASN A 307 -3.83 3.93 12.09
CA ASN A 307 -2.49 3.44 11.77
C ASN A 307 -2.21 2.05 12.37
N ALA A 308 -2.69 1.79 13.60
CA ALA A 308 -2.57 0.46 14.21
C ALA A 308 -3.33 -0.61 13.40
N VAL A 309 -4.52 -0.30 12.91
CA VAL A 309 -5.33 -1.17 12.04
C VAL A 309 -4.64 -1.37 10.69
N ALA A 310 -4.09 -0.33 10.08
CA ALA A 310 -3.32 -0.43 8.84
C ALA A 310 -2.19 -1.47 8.92
N ILE A 311 -1.40 -1.42 10.00
CA ILE A 311 -0.32 -2.37 10.26
C ILE A 311 -0.89 -3.78 10.51
N ALA A 312 -1.97 -3.88 11.27
CA ALA A 312 -2.60 -5.16 11.60
C ALA A 312 -3.28 -5.85 10.41
N LEU A 313 -3.62 -5.10 9.35
CA LEU A 313 -4.17 -5.59 8.09
C LEU A 313 -3.11 -6.03 7.09
N LEU A 314 -1.83 -5.73 7.32
CA LEU A 314 -0.75 -6.20 6.45
C LEU A 314 -0.76 -7.73 6.33
N PRO A 315 -0.16 -8.29 5.27
CA PRO A 315 0.05 -9.71 5.02
C PRO A 315 0.31 -10.66 6.19
N LYS A 316 1.09 -10.22 7.18
CA LYS A 316 1.48 -10.98 8.38
C LYS A 316 0.80 -10.45 9.66
N GLY A 317 -0.08 -9.47 9.51
CA GLY A 317 -0.78 -8.80 10.57
C GLY A 317 -1.93 -9.67 11.11
N ARG A 318 -2.24 -9.47 12.39
CA ARG A 318 -3.21 -10.29 13.13
C ARG A 318 -4.65 -10.21 12.60
N LEU A 319 -5.01 -9.15 11.88
CA LEU A 319 -6.38 -8.89 11.42
C LEU A 319 -6.60 -9.24 9.93
N ASN A 320 -5.54 -9.50 9.15
CA ASN A 320 -5.66 -9.71 7.69
C ASN A 320 -6.58 -10.89 7.33
N THR A 321 -6.45 -12.03 8.02
CA THR A 321 -7.28 -13.22 7.78
C THR A 321 -8.75 -12.97 8.13
N LEU A 322 -9.00 -12.22 9.21
CA LEU A 322 -10.35 -11.86 9.65
C LEU A 322 -11.02 -10.91 8.64
N ALA A 323 -10.29 -9.89 8.18
CA ALA A 323 -10.79 -8.95 7.17
C ALA A 323 -11.13 -9.65 5.85
N LYS A 324 -10.30 -10.60 5.40
CA LYS A 324 -10.57 -11.43 4.21
C LYS A 324 -11.85 -12.24 4.38
N LYS A 325 -12.03 -12.89 5.54
CA LYS A 325 -13.26 -13.65 5.83
C LYS A 325 -14.49 -12.73 5.86
N SER A 326 -14.39 -11.57 6.50
CA SER A 326 -15.49 -10.58 6.53
C SER A 326 -15.90 -10.15 5.12
N LEU A 327 -14.93 -9.83 4.27
CA LEU A 327 -15.18 -9.45 2.87
C LEU A 327 -15.96 -10.54 2.12
N GLN A 328 -15.54 -11.80 2.24
CA GLN A 328 -16.26 -12.92 1.61
C GLN A 328 -17.70 -13.05 2.10
N LEU A 329 -17.92 -12.96 3.41
CA LEU A 329 -19.27 -13.03 3.98
C LEU A 329 -20.17 -11.89 3.47
N LYS A 330 -19.61 -10.69 3.29
CA LYS A 330 -20.34 -9.54 2.74
C LYS A 330 -20.66 -9.70 1.26
N GLU A 331 -19.72 -10.18 0.46
CA GLU A 331 -19.97 -10.51 -0.95
C GLU A 331 -21.10 -11.55 -1.10
N GLU A 332 -21.09 -12.60 -0.27
CA GLU A 332 -22.14 -13.62 -0.25
C GLU A 332 -23.49 -13.07 0.24
N ALA A 333 -23.50 -12.24 1.28
CA ALA A 333 -24.71 -11.59 1.79
C ALA A 333 -25.34 -10.66 0.74
N PHE A 334 -24.51 -9.84 0.08
CA PHE A 334 -24.97 -8.98 -1.01
C PHE A 334 -25.55 -9.80 -2.15
N LYS A 335 -24.87 -10.88 -2.56
CA LYS A 335 -25.33 -11.75 -3.65
C LYS A 335 -26.67 -12.40 -3.35
N LYS A 336 -26.93 -12.81 -2.10
CA LYS A 336 -28.23 -13.38 -1.68
C LYS A 336 -29.37 -12.36 -1.74
N ASN A 337 -29.10 -11.10 -1.36
CA ASN A 337 -30.11 -10.05 -1.26
C ASN A 337 -29.86 -8.89 -2.23
N LYS A 338 -29.42 -9.21 -3.46
CA LYS A 338 -28.94 -8.24 -4.45
C LYS A 338 -29.88 -7.06 -4.66
N THR A 339 -31.17 -7.33 -4.91
CA THR A 339 -32.17 -6.29 -5.18
C THR A 339 -32.35 -5.34 -4.00
N TYR A 340 -32.39 -5.87 -2.78
CA TYR A 340 -32.54 -5.05 -1.58
C TYR A 340 -31.35 -4.10 -1.39
N PHE A 341 -30.12 -4.60 -1.51
CA PHE A 341 -28.93 -3.76 -1.36
C PHE A 341 -28.77 -2.74 -2.50
N LEU A 342 -29.06 -3.12 -3.75
CA LEU A 342 -29.04 -2.15 -4.86
C LEU A 342 -30.05 -1.03 -4.67
N ASN A 343 -31.24 -1.32 -4.11
CA ASN A 343 -32.22 -0.29 -3.75
C ASN A 343 -31.72 0.63 -2.64
N LEU A 344 -30.99 0.12 -1.65
CA LEU A 344 -30.36 0.96 -0.62
C LEU A 344 -29.28 1.87 -1.22
N HIS A 345 -28.41 1.35 -2.09
CA HIS A 345 -27.42 2.18 -2.79
C HIS A 345 -28.07 3.24 -3.67
N LYS A 346 -29.16 2.90 -4.37
CA LYS A 346 -29.93 3.87 -5.16
C LYS A 346 -30.50 4.98 -4.27
N LYS A 347 -31.11 4.61 -3.13
CA LYS A 347 -31.60 5.58 -2.13
C LYS A 347 -30.47 6.49 -1.62
N LEU A 348 -29.32 5.92 -1.29
CA LEU A 348 -28.14 6.68 -0.87
C LEU A 348 -27.71 7.69 -1.94
N ALA A 349 -27.59 7.24 -3.20
CA ALA A 349 -27.23 8.13 -4.31
C ALA A 349 -28.28 9.23 -4.54
N SER A 350 -29.57 8.93 -4.32
CA SER A 350 -30.63 9.95 -4.35
C SER A 350 -30.52 10.96 -3.19
N GLN A 351 -30.01 10.58 -2.01
CA GLN A 351 -29.75 11.55 -0.94
C GLN A 351 -28.62 12.50 -1.32
N PHE A 352 -27.57 12.01 -1.99
CA PHE A 352 -26.50 12.87 -2.48
C PHE A 352 -27.04 14.00 -3.38
N LEU A 353 -28.02 13.67 -4.24
CA LEU A 353 -28.65 14.65 -5.13
C LEU A 353 -29.44 15.74 -4.40
N LYS A 354 -30.06 15.43 -3.27
CA LYS A 354 -30.85 16.43 -2.51
C LYS A 354 -29.98 17.50 -1.88
N LEU A 355 -28.69 17.22 -1.70
CA LEU A 355 -27.73 18.16 -1.12
C LEU A 355 -27.22 19.18 -2.14
N VAL A 356 -27.45 18.95 -3.43
CA VAL A 356 -27.00 19.84 -4.50
C VAL A 356 -28.17 20.72 -4.98
N PRO A 357 -28.01 22.05 -5.04
CA PRO A 357 -29.02 22.95 -5.59
C PRO A 357 -29.46 22.56 -7.01
N GLU A 358 -30.76 22.65 -7.28
CA GLU A 358 -31.34 22.33 -8.60
C GLU A 358 -30.82 23.25 -9.73
N SER A 359 -30.29 24.43 -9.37
CA SER A 359 -29.61 25.32 -10.31
C SER A 359 -28.31 24.74 -10.88
N LEU A 360 -27.66 23.81 -10.18
CA LEU A 360 -26.42 23.18 -10.61
C LEU A 360 -26.66 21.86 -11.33
N ILE A 361 -27.69 21.11 -10.92
CA ILE A 361 -27.99 19.78 -11.43
C ILE A 361 -29.51 19.61 -11.60
N SER A 362 -29.94 19.19 -12.80
CA SER A 362 -31.33 18.79 -13.05
C SER A 362 -31.64 17.49 -12.30
N GLN A 363 -32.55 17.57 -11.32
CA GLN A 363 -32.97 16.43 -10.49
C GLN A 363 -33.57 15.30 -11.33
N GLU A 364 -34.45 15.63 -12.27
CA GLU A 364 -35.09 14.65 -13.16
C GLU A 364 -34.08 13.84 -13.97
N LYS A 365 -33.16 14.52 -14.67
CA LYS A 365 -32.11 13.84 -15.46
C LYS A 365 -31.17 13.01 -14.59
N SER A 366 -30.90 13.49 -13.38
CA SER A 366 -30.00 12.78 -12.46
C SER A 366 -30.63 11.52 -11.92
N LEU A 367 -31.93 11.54 -11.60
CA LEU A 367 -32.68 10.35 -11.23
C LEU A 367 -32.72 9.33 -12.37
N GLU A 368 -32.88 9.78 -13.62
CA GLU A 368 -32.79 8.88 -14.79
C GLU A 368 -31.42 8.20 -14.89
N ILE A 369 -30.32 8.94 -14.69
CA ILE A 369 -28.95 8.37 -14.67
C ILE A 369 -28.82 7.31 -13.57
N LEU A 370 -29.33 7.58 -12.36
CA LEU A 370 -29.31 6.60 -11.26
C LEU A 370 -30.11 5.34 -11.63
N ASP A 371 -31.29 5.50 -12.19
CA ASP A 371 -32.18 4.41 -12.60
C ASP A 371 -31.50 3.50 -13.64
N LEU A 372 -30.90 4.10 -14.66
CA LEU A 372 -30.17 3.39 -15.70
C LEU A 372 -28.94 2.67 -15.14
N PHE A 373 -28.13 3.34 -14.31
CA PHE A 373 -26.94 2.76 -13.71
C PHE A 373 -27.26 1.55 -12.81
N PHE A 374 -28.17 1.71 -11.85
CA PHE A 374 -28.52 0.62 -10.94
C PHE A 374 -29.29 -0.51 -11.64
N GLY A 375 -30.05 -0.18 -12.69
CA GLY A 375 -30.64 -1.18 -13.60
C GLY A 375 -29.57 -2.03 -14.28
N LYS A 376 -28.51 -1.42 -14.83
CA LYS A 376 -27.39 -2.14 -15.45
C LYS A 376 -26.58 -2.96 -14.46
N ILE A 377 -26.28 -2.42 -13.27
CA ILE A 377 -25.60 -3.17 -12.22
C ILE A 377 -26.42 -4.40 -11.79
N ALA A 378 -27.75 -4.33 -11.80
CA ALA A 378 -28.60 -5.48 -11.47
C ALA A 378 -28.48 -6.64 -12.48
N GLU A 379 -28.14 -6.35 -13.75
CA GLU A 379 -27.91 -7.36 -14.80
C GLU A 379 -26.57 -8.10 -14.61
N GLU A 380 -25.59 -7.47 -13.93
CA GLU A 380 -24.25 -8.02 -13.73
C GLU A 380 -24.23 -9.24 -12.77
N LYS A 381 -23.39 -10.23 -13.10
CA LYS A 381 -23.18 -11.42 -12.27
C LYS A 381 -22.47 -11.08 -10.95
N GLU A 382 -21.54 -10.16 -11.02
CA GLU A 382 -20.68 -9.72 -9.92
C GLU A 382 -21.01 -8.26 -9.53
N ALA A 383 -22.31 -7.97 -9.37
CA ALA A 383 -22.84 -6.62 -9.12
C ALA A 383 -22.12 -5.85 -8.00
N PHE A 384 -21.82 -6.51 -6.87
CA PHE A 384 -21.08 -5.89 -5.76
C PHE A 384 -19.67 -5.44 -6.16
N ASN A 385 -18.98 -6.25 -6.93
CA ASN A 385 -17.62 -5.97 -7.41
C ASN A 385 -17.63 -4.82 -8.41
N THR A 386 -18.57 -4.84 -9.35
CA THR A 386 -18.73 -3.77 -10.34
C THR A 386 -19.07 -2.45 -9.68
N LEU A 387 -20.05 -2.43 -8.76
CA LEU A 387 -20.43 -1.24 -8.00
C LEU A 387 -19.25 -0.66 -7.23
N SER A 388 -18.56 -1.49 -6.45
CA SER A 388 -17.40 -1.08 -5.66
C SER A 388 -16.27 -0.55 -6.52
N GLN A 389 -16.05 -1.15 -7.69
CA GLN A 389 -15.03 -0.73 -8.63
C GLN A 389 -15.34 0.63 -9.25
N THR A 390 -16.62 0.90 -9.59
CA THR A 390 -17.04 2.21 -10.09
C THR A 390 -16.75 3.32 -9.09
N TYR A 391 -17.11 3.14 -7.81
CA TYR A 391 -16.76 4.09 -6.74
C TYR A 391 -15.25 4.23 -6.55
N SER A 392 -14.53 3.10 -6.50
CA SER A 392 -13.08 3.09 -6.32
C SER A 392 -12.33 3.79 -7.46
N LEU A 393 -12.82 3.70 -8.70
CA LEU A 393 -12.25 4.41 -9.84
C LEU A 393 -12.40 5.93 -9.68
N PHE A 394 -13.58 6.39 -9.26
CA PHE A 394 -13.80 7.81 -8.97
C PHE A 394 -12.88 8.29 -7.84
N GLU A 395 -12.81 7.56 -6.73
CA GLU A 395 -11.94 7.90 -5.60
C GLU A 395 -10.46 7.97 -6.00
N ASN A 396 -9.94 6.94 -6.67
CA ASN A 396 -8.50 6.81 -6.93
C ASN A 396 -8.03 7.65 -8.13
N GLN A 397 -8.88 7.87 -9.14
CA GLN A 397 -8.46 8.56 -10.36
C GLN A 397 -8.83 10.05 -10.35
N VAL A 398 -9.87 10.44 -9.61
CA VAL A 398 -10.27 11.85 -9.46
C VAL A 398 -9.82 12.40 -8.12
N ILE A 399 -10.36 11.90 -7.01
CA ILE A 399 -10.14 12.51 -5.69
C ILE A 399 -8.67 12.42 -5.27
N ALA A 400 -8.09 11.21 -5.32
CA ALA A 400 -6.72 10.98 -4.90
C ALA A 400 -5.71 11.69 -5.81
N SER A 401 -5.96 11.81 -7.11
CA SER A 401 -5.04 12.49 -8.03
C SER A 401 -4.98 13.99 -7.78
N ILE A 402 -6.09 14.62 -7.43
CA ILE A 402 -6.13 16.02 -6.99
C ILE A 402 -5.36 16.19 -5.68
N HIS A 403 -5.60 15.29 -4.71
CA HIS A 403 -4.91 15.32 -3.42
C HIS A 403 -3.39 15.14 -3.56
N GLU A 404 -2.95 14.23 -4.42
CA GLU A 404 -1.54 14.05 -4.76
C GLU A 404 -0.94 15.33 -5.35
N LYS A 405 -1.62 15.97 -6.33
CA LYS A 405 -1.16 17.25 -6.89
C LYS A 405 -1.10 18.36 -5.83
N LEU A 406 -1.99 18.36 -4.84
CA LEU A 406 -1.95 19.28 -3.70
C LEU A 406 -0.75 19.03 -2.79
N LEU A 407 -0.39 17.77 -2.52
CA LEU A 407 0.73 17.44 -1.64
C LEU A 407 2.10 17.57 -2.30
N GLU A 408 2.17 17.49 -3.63
CA GLU A 408 3.40 17.68 -4.36
C GLU A 408 3.88 19.15 -4.30
N LYS A 409 4.83 19.43 -3.40
CA LYS A 409 5.47 20.77 -3.23
C LYS A 409 6.05 21.39 -4.51
N ARG A 410 6.21 20.62 -5.58
CA ARG A 410 6.71 21.08 -6.89
C ARG A 410 5.61 21.51 -7.85
N THR A 411 4.36 21.19 -7.51
CA THR A 411 3.20 21.28 -8.41
C THR A 411 2.45 22.58 -8.19
N PHE A 412 2.59 23.20 -7.02
CA PHE A 412 2.26 24.61 -6.89
C PHE A 412 3.29 25.43 -7.65
N ASP A 413 2.80 26.15 -8.66
CA ASP A 413 3.56 27.28 -9.16
C ASP A 413 3.86 28.22 -7.97
N LYS A 414 5.11 28.67 -7.86
CA LYS A 414 5.47 29.64 -6.82
C LYS A 414 4.58 30.87 -6.91
N GLU A 415 4.14 31.20 -8.11
CA GLU A 415 3.17 32.25 -8.39
C GLU A 415 1.82 31.99 -7.72
N ILE A 416 1.24 30.79 -7.85
CA ILE A 416 -0.03 30.42 -7.20
C ILE A 416 0.12 30.48 -5.68
N MET A 417 1.23 30.00 -5.11
CA MET A 417 1.47 30.11 -3.66
C MET A 417 1.56 31.57 -3.19
N LEU A 418 2.25 32.42 -3.94
CA LEU A 418 2.40 33.84 -3.64
C LEU A 418 1.05 34.56 -3.75
N GLN A 419 0.30 34.32 -4.83
CA GLN A 419 -1.04 34.85 -5.03
C GLN A 419 -1.98 34.38 -3.94
N THR A 420 -1.97 33.10 -3.56
CA THR A 420 -2.85 32.55 -2.51
C THR A 420 -2.58 33.22 -1.14
N LYS A 421 -1.32 33.57 -0.86
CA LYS A 421 -0.97 34.30 0.37
C LYS A 421 -1.47 35.75 0.38
N VAL A 422 -1.64 36.37 -0.79
CA VAL A 422 -2.01 37.79 -0.93
C VAL A 422 -3.50 37.96 -1.17
N GLU A 423 -4.09 37.14 -2.04
CA GLU A 423 -5.45 37.22 -2.56
C GLU A 423 -6.41 36.23 -1.88
N GLY A 424 -5.90 35.40 -0.95
CA GLY A 424 -6.68 34.38 -0.26
C GLY A 424 -6.83 33.10 -1.08
N TYR A 425 -7.93 32.37 -0.90
CA TYR A 425 -8.06 31.01 -1.44
C TYR A 425 -8.41 30.90 -2.93
N LEU A 426 -8.84 31.98 -3.59
CA LEU A 426 -9.36 31.95 -4.97
C LEU A 426 -8.35 31.44 -6.02
N PRO A 427 -7.07 31.86 -6.01
CA PRO A 427 -6.08 31.35 -6.96
C PRO A 427 -5.91 29.83 -6.84
N LEU A 428 -5.92 29.31 -5.61
CA LEU A 428 -5.84 27.87 -5.35
C LEU A 428 -7.12 27.15 -5.79
N TYR A 429 -8.30 27.75 -5.56
CA TYR A 429 -9.58 27.20 -6.01
C TYR A 429 -9.58 26.96 -7.53
N PHE A 430 -9.26 27.98 -8.34
CA PHE A 430 -9.28 27.85 -9.80
C PHE A 430 -8.24 26.85 -10.32
N PHE A 431 -7.08 26.76 -9.64
CA PHE A 431 -6.09 25.74 -9.96
C PHE A 431 -6.63 24.33 -9.71
N LEU A 432 -7.21 24.09 -8.53
CA LEU A 432 -7.74 22.78 -8.17
C LEU A 432 -8.96 22.40 -9.01
N GLU A 433 -9.83 23.36 -9.34
CA GLU A 433 -10.98 23.18 -10.24
C GLU A 433 -10.51 22.68 -11.62
N LYS A 434 -9.50 23.32 -12.21
CA LYS A 434 -8.91 22.85 -13.48
C LYS A 434 -8.32 21.43 -13.35
N VAL A 435 -7.60 21.16 -12.26
CA VAL A 435 -7.04 19.81 -12.01
C VAL A 435 -8.15 18.77 -11.88
N TYR A 436 -9.24 19.13 -11.22
CA TYR A 436 -10.43 18.30 -11.04
C TYR A 436 -11.10 17.99 -12.37
N GLU A 437 -11.34 19.01 -13.21
CA GLU A 437 -11.92 18.85 -14.55
C GLU A 437 -11.05 17.94 -15.43
N GLU A 438 -9.73 18.15 -15.43
CA GLU A 438 -8.77 17.31 -16.15
C GLU A 438 -8.82 15.85 -15.67
N ALA A 439 -8.87 15.62 -14.36
CA ALA A 439 -8.91 14.29 -13.78
C ALA A 439 -10.22 13.55 -14.10
N LEU A 440 -11.35 14.26 -14.02
CA LEU A 440 -12.65 13.70 -14.39
C LEU A 440 -12.70 13.37 -15.88
N PHE A 441 -12.25 14.27 -16.75
CA PHE A 441 -12.15 14.03 -18.20
C PHE A 441 -11.24 12.85 -18.53
N ASP A 442 -10.08 12.76 -17.89
CA ASP A 442 -9.14 11.64 -18.10
C ASP A 442 -9.78 10.30 -17.71
N LEU A 443 -10.57 10.26 -16.63
CA LEU A 443 -11.28 9.06 -16.22
C LEU A 443 -12.40 8.69 -17.22
N THR A 444 -13.24 9.64 -17.60
CA THR A 444 -14.47 9.35 -18.35
C THR A 444 -14.27 9.29 -19.86
N GLU A 445 -13.26 9.95 -20.42
CA GLU A 445 -12.98 9.96 -21.86
C GLU A 445 -11.77 9.10 -22.24
N LYS A 446 -10.62 9.32 -21.59
CA LYS A 446 -9.37 8.60 -21.94
C LYS A 446 -9.33 7.19 -21.36
N LYS A 447 -9.85 7.01 -20.14
CA LYS A 447 -9.87 5.74 -19.41
C LYS A 447 -11.23 5.06 -19.38
N LYS A 448 -12.13 5.41 -20.32
CA LYS A 448 -13.47 4.81 -20.42
C LYS A 448 -13.49 3.29 -20.52
N TYR A 449 -12.41 2.68 -21.05
CA TYR A 449 -12.24 1.23 -21.13
C TYR A 449 -12.16 0.53 -19.77
N LEU A 450 -11.96 1.28 -18.67
CA LEU A 450 -12.00 0.76 -17.31
C LEU A 450 -13.43 0.48 -16.82
N PHE A 451 -14.43 1.07 -17.48
CA PHE A 451 -15.84 0.87 -17.15
C PHE A 451 -16.46 -0.23 -18.04
N PRO A 452 -17.28 -1.12 -17.45
CA PRO A 452 -17.89 -2.21 -18.22
C PRO A 452 -19.00 -1.73 -19.17
N PHE A 453 -19.64 -0.60 -18.89
CA PHE A 453 -20.74 -0.04 -19.67
C PHE A 453 -20.83 1.47 -19.52
N LYS A 454 -21.56 2.13 -20.43
CA LYS A 454 -21.63 3.60 -20.53
C LYS A 454 -22.29 4.24 -19.30
N GLU A 455 -23.33 3.62 -18.77
CA GLU A 455 -24.10 4.13 -17.63
C GLU A 455 -23.24 4.28 -16.36
N ALA A 456 -22.14 3.49 -16.24
CA ALA A 456 -21.17 3.67 -15.17
C ALA A 456 -20.36 4.98 -15.34
N ILE A 457 -20.08 5.38 -16.57
CA ILE A 457 -19.40 6.64 -16.89
C ILE A 457 -20.34 7.81 -16.59
N ASP A 458 -21.61 7.72 -17.02
CA ASP A 458 -22.63 8.75 -16.75
C ASP A 458 -22.86 8.92 -15.24
N PHE A 459 -22.87 7.81 -14.48
CA PHE A 459 -22.93 7.84 -13.02
C PHE A 459 -21.69 8.49 -12.38
N VAL A 460 -20.48 8.20 -12.87
CA VAL A 460 -19.25 8.86 -12.38
C VAL A 460 -19.25 10.37 -12.68
N HIS A 461 -19.74 10.78 -13.85
CA HIS A 461 -19.95 12.21 -14.14
C HIS A 461 -20.93 12.86 -13.17
N LEU A 462 -22.02 12.15 -12.81
CA LEU A 462 -22.98 12.64 -11.83
C LEU A 462 -22.35 12.77 -10.44
N LEU A 463 -21.62 11.75 -9.96
CA LEU A 463 -20.87 11.83 -8.70
C LEU A 463 -19.88 12.99 -8.70
N GLY A 464 -19.21 13.21 -9.83
CA GLY A 464 -18.33 14.35 -10.02
C GLY A 464 -19.06 15.66 -9.72
N LYS A 465 -20.16 15.93 -10.42
CA LYS A 465 -20.93 17.16 -10.21
C LYS A 465 -21.44 17.32 -8.77
N ILE A 466 -21.77 16.21 -8.11
CA ILE A 466 -22.26 16.26 -6.72
C ILE A 466 -21.15 16.62 -5.74
N PHE A 467 -19.99 15.98 -5.86
CA PHE A 467 -18.92 16.09 -4.86
C PHE A 467 -17.86 17.14 -5.19
N GLU A 468 -17.90 17.77 -6.36
CA GLU A 468 -16.90 18.74 -6.82
C GLU A 468 -16.58 19.81 -5.77
N GLN A 469 -17.60 20.57 -5.33
CA GLN A 469 -17.39 21.63 -4.33
C GLN A 469 -16.82 21.08 -3.03
N SER A 470 -17.37 19.95 -2.55
CA SER A 470 -16.87 19.28 -1.35
C SER A 470 -15.39 18.89 -1.45
N ILE A 471 -14.97 18.34 -2.58
CA ILE A 471 -13.58 17.98 -2.84
C ILE A 471 -12.68 19.22 -2.80
N LEU A 472 -13.06 20.26 -3.52
CA LEU A 472 -12.26 21.48 -3.62
C LEU A 472 -12.13 22.17 -2.26
N PHE A 473 -13.24 22.41 -1.55
CA PHE A 473 -13.22 23.15 -0.29
C PHE A 473 -12.53 22.40 0.85
N ILE A 474 -12.72 21.08 0.97
CA ILE A 474 -12.01 20.27 1.96
C ILE A 474 -10.49 20.33 1.72
N PHE A 475 -10.05 20.24 0.46
CA PHE A 475 -8.64 20.30 0.11
C PHE A 475 -8.04 21.70 0.27
N ILE A 476 -8.81 22.75 -0.02
CA ILE A 476 -8.40 24.13 0.26
C ILE A 476 -8.24 24.34 1.77
N GLN A 477 -9.12 23.77 2.59
CA GLN A 477 -8.99 23.85 4.06
C GLN A 477 -7.71 23.16 4.55
N GLU A 478 -7.40 21.95 4.06
CA GLU A 478 -6.13 21.26 4.36
C GLU A 478 -4.91 22.05 3.86
N ALA A 479 -5.00 22.67 2.68
CA ALA A 479 -3.96 23.52 2.14
C ALA A 479 -3.74 24.79 2.97
N GLY A 480 -4.79 25.36 3.55
CA GLY A 480 -4.73 26.52 4.45
C GLY A 480 -3.80 26.30 5.63
N GLU A 481 -3.79 25.08 6.19
CA GLU A 481 -2.83 24.69 7.22
C GLU A 481 -1.38 24.76 6.71
N THR A 482 -1.12 24.21 5.53
CA THR A 482 0.25 24.09 4.99
C THR A 482 0.78 25.39 4.39
N LEU A 483 -0.09 26.18 3.76
CA LEU A 483 0.24 27.40 3.02
C LEU A 483 0.06 28.67 3.85
N GLU A 484 -0.49 28.56 5.07
CA GLU A 484 -0.68 29.66 6.04
C GLU A 484 -1.56 30.81 5.52
N PHE A 485 -2.64 30.50 4.81
CA PHE A 485 -3.71 31.45 4.47
C PHE A 485 -5.00 31.08 5.20
N CYS A 486 -5.96 32.01 5.26
CA CYS A 486 -7.28 31.76 5.84
C CYS A 486 -8.17 31.03 4.82
N PRO A 487 -8.48 29.73 5.00
CA PRO A 487 -9.37 29.02 4.08
C PRO A 487 -10.83 29.44 4.28
N PRO A 488 -11.73 29.15 3.32
CA PRO A 488 -13.16 29.28 3.54
C PRO A 488 -13.64 28.29 4.60
N LEU A 489 -14.73 28.64 5.30
CA LEU A 489 -15.41 27.73 6.21
C LEU A 489 -16.17 26.67 5.41
N LEU A 490 -16.19 25.44 5.91
CA LEU A 490 -16.98 24.37 5.33
C LEU A 490 -18.47 24.62 5.59
N THR A 491 -19.28 24.50 4.55
CA THR A 491 -20.73 24.47 4.65
C THR A 491 -21.20 23.14 5.25
N LEU A 492 -22.49 23.05 5.58
CA LEU A 492 -23.09 21.81 6.07
C LEU A 492 -22.84 20.63 5.13
N HIS A 493 -22.82 20.84 3.81
CA HIS A 493 -22.58 19.78 2.85
C HIS A 493 -21.15 19.21 2.97
N GLU A 494 -20.13 20.06 2.99
CA GLU A 494 -18.74 19.61 3.12
C GLU A 494 -18.47 18.97 4.49
N ARG A 495 -19.07 19.53 5.56
CA ARG A 495 -19.03 18.94 6.91
C ARG A 495 -19.64 17.54 6.92
N THR A 496 -20.76 17.36 6.23
CA THR A 496 -21.43 16.04 6.08
C THR A 496 -20.53 15.05 5.35
N VAL A 497 -19.85 15.47 4.27
CA VAL A 497 -18.90 14.61 3.53
C VAL A 497 -17.71 14.21 4.41
N GLN A 498 -17.12 15.14 5.17
CA GLN A 498 -16.06 14.79 6.13
C GLN A 498 -16.57 13.86 7.24
N ALA A 499 -17.74 14.16 7.81
CA ALA A 499 -18.35 13.34 8.87
C ALA A 499 -18.60 11.90 8.37
N ALA A 500 -19.11 11.74 7.15
CA ALA A 500 -19.26 10.44 6.51
C ALA A 500 -17.93 9.71 6.40
N ALA A 501 -16.86 10.38 5.96
CA ALA A 501 -15.54 9.76 5.83
C ALA A 501 -14.99 9.30 7.20
N PHE A 502 -15.12 10.12 8.25
CA PHE A 502 -14.76 9.71 9.61
C PHE A 502 -15.60 8.53 10.11
N LYS A 503 -16.92 8.56 9.89
CA LYS A 503 -17.84 7.48 10.28
C LYS A 503 -17.46 6.15 9.64
N GLN A 504 -17.21 6.15 8.33
CA GLN A 504 -16.77 4.97 7.59
C GLN A 504 -15.44 4.42 8.12
N ALA A 505 -14.48 5.30 8.44
CA ALA A 505 -13.22 4.89 9.05
C ALA A 505 -13.41 4.27 10.43
N VAL A 506 -14.18 4.90 11.32
CA VAL A 506 -14.47 4.40 12.67
C VAL A 506 -15.18 3.05 12.62
N ASP A 507 -16.19 2.91 11.77
CA ASP A 507 -16.91 1.65 11.58
C ASP A 507 -16.03 0.55 11.03
N PHE A 508 -15.11 0.87 10.12
CA PHE A 508 -14.16 -0.09 9.57
C PHE A 508 -13.14 -0.55 10.61
N ILE A 509 -12.63 0.37 11.43
CA ILE A 509 -11.75 0.05 12.56
C ILE A 509 -12.45 -0.92 13.51
N ARG A 510 -13.70 -0.63 13.89
CA ARG A 510 -14.52 -1.51 14.73
C ARG A 510 -14.77 -2.87 14.09
N GLU A 511 -15.11 -2.91 12.81
CA GLU A 511 -15.33 -4.18 12.09
C GLU A 511 -14.05 -5.01 12.04
N CYS A 512 -12.89 -4.41 11.84
CA CYS A 512 -11.62 -5.15 11.82
C CYS A 512 -11.35 -5.86 13.15
N GLU A 513 -11.78 -5.26 14.27
CA GLU A 513 -11.66 -5.84 15.61
C GLU A 513 -12.76 -6.87 15.91
N THR A 514 -13.99 -6.59 15.48
CA THR A 514 -15.18 -7.44 15.66
C THR A 514 -15.86 -7.71 14.31
N PRO A 515 -15.31 -8.60 13.47
CA PRO A 515 -15.88 -8.90 12.16
C PRO A 515 -17.15 -9.76 12.29
N PRO A 516 -18.05 -9.73 11.29
CA PRO A 516 -19.18 -10.65 11.24
C PRO A 516 -18.70 -12.10 11.16
N ASN A 517 -19.35 -13.00 11.91
CA ASN A 517 -18.97 -14.40 11.97
C ASN A 517 -19.66 -15.28 10.94
N ASN A 518 -20.81 -14.82 10.45
CA ASN A 518 -21.69 -15.53 9.52
C ASN A 518 -22.38 -14.56 8.54
N ILE A 519 -23.03 -15.12 7.52
CA ILE A 519 -23.67 -14.35 6.43
C ILE A 519 -24.79 -13.45 6.97
N LEU A 520 -25.56 -13.88 7.98
CA LEU A 520 -26.67 -13.10 8.54
C LEU A 520 -26.15 -11.86 9.29
N GLU A 521 -25.06 -11.99 10.04
CA GLU A 521 -24.38 -10.85 10.67
C GLU A 521 -23.80 -9.90 9.63
N ALA A 522 -23.20 -10.43 8.56
CA ALA A 522 -22.67 -9.62 7.47
C ALA A 522 -23.79 -8.86 6.73
N GLU A 523 -24.94 -9.49 6.50
CA GLU A 523 -26.13 -8.87 5.90
C GLU A 523 -26.64 -7.70 6.75
N LYS A 524 -26.82 -7.92 8.06
CA LYS A 524 -27.23 -6.87 9.01
C LYS A 524 -26.22 -5.73 9.05
N LEU A 525 -24.93 -6.02 9.03
CA LEU A 525 -23.87 -5.02 9.02
C LEU A 525 -23.91 -4.17 7.75
N LEU A 526 -24.07 -4.79 6.57
CA LEU A 526 -24.20 -4.07 5.30
C LEU A 526 -25.42 -3.17 5.27
N ALA A 527 -26.59 -3.69 5.70
CA ALA A 527 -27.84 -2.93 5.73
C ALA A 527 -27.71 -1.73 6.67
N LYS A 528 -27.24 -1.97 7.90
CA LYS A 528 -27.00 -0.94 8.90
C LYS A 528 -26.11 0.18 8.37
N ARG A 529 -24.99 -0.15 7.72
CA ARG A 529 -24.07 0.86 7.17
C ARG A 529 -24.73 1.73 6.13
N LEU A 530 -25.40 1.13 5.15
CA LEU A 530 -26.09 1.87 4.11
C LEU A 530 -27.23 2.73 4.68
N GLU A 531 -27.98 2.22 5.65
CA GLU A 531 -29.05 2.97 6.32
C GLU A 531 -28.50 4.15 7.14
N GLU A 532 -27.42 3.96 7.87
CA GLU A 532 -26.73 5.04 8.60
C GLU A 532 -26.15 6.09 7.63
N ASP A 533 -25.57 5.68 6.50
CA ASP A 533 -25.10 6.62 5.48
C ASP A 533 -26.27 7.38 4.83
N ILE A 534 -27.38 6.70 4.52
CA ILE A 534 -28.59 7.34 3.97
C ILE A 534 -29.13 8.40 4.94
N LEU A 535 -29.11 8.10 6.24
CA LEU A 535 -29.49 9.04 7.29
C LEU A 535 -28.53 10.23 7.34
N LEU A 536 -27.23 9.97 7.34
CA LEU A 536 -26.19 10.99 7.44
C LEU A 536 -26.23 11.99 6.27
N PHE A 537 -26.56 11.54 5.05
CA PHE A 537 -26.75 12.42 3.89
C PHE A 537 -28.19 12.95 3.73
N GLY A 538 -29.14 12.49 4.55
CA GLY A 538 -30.56 12.84 4.46
C GLY A 538 -31.06 13.80 5.54
N GLU A 539 -30.38 13.83 6.70
CA GLU A 539 -30.74 14.60 7.89
C GLU A 539 -29.49 15.27 8.49
N ASP A 540 -29.66 16.20 9.44
CA ASP A 540 -28.54 16.83 10.13
C ASP A 540 -27.79 15.80 11.00
N PHE A 541 -26.56 15.45 10.59
CA PHE A 541 -25.77 14.40 11.25
C PHE A 541 -25.40 14.73 12.69
N GLU A 542 -25.44 16.01 13.08
CA GLU A 542 -25.08 16.51 14.40
C GLU A 542 -25.92 15.88 15.52
N GLU A 543 -27.18 15.53 15.25
CA GLU A 543 -28.10 14.95 16.23
C GLU A 543 -27.92 13.43 16.43
N HIS A 544 -27.37 12.73 15.43
CA HIS A 544 -27.38 11.26 15.39
C HIS A 544 -26.01 10.62 15.64
N PHE A 545 -24.91 11.35 15.43
CA PHE A 545 -23.56 10.78 15.45
C PHE A 545 -22.61 11.57 16.35
N SER A 546 -22.88 11.57 17.66
CA SER A 546 -22.16 12.38 18.66
C SER A 546 -20.63 12.20 18.66
N GLU A 547 -20.13 10.97 18.50
CA GLU A 547 -18.68 10.71 18.42
C GLU A 547 -18.03 11.38 17.20
N ILE A 548 -18.71 11.34 16.05
CA ILE A 548 -18.23 11.94 14.80
C ILE A 548 -18.36 13.46 14.88
N ASN A 549 -19.47 13.95 15.42
CA ASN A 549 -19.68 15.38 15.62
C ASN A 549 -18.58 15.98 16.52
N ASN A 550 -18.20 15.29 17.61
CA ASN A 550 -17.09 15.73 18.46
C ASN A 550 -15.75 15.83 17.73
N LEU A 551 -15.46 14.89 16.80
CA LEU A 551 -14.24 14.94 15.98
C LEU A 551 -14.26 16.12 14.99
N ILE A 552 -15.40 16.37 14.34
CA ILE A 552 -15.57 17.50 13.43
C ILE A 552 -15.46 18.82 14.19
N ASN A 553 -16.15 18.96 15.32
CA ASN A 553 -16.09 20.17 16.15
C ASN A 553 -14.68 20.45 16.65
N GLU A 554 -13.91 19.42 17.06
CA GLU A 554 -12.52 19.59 17.47
C GLU A 554 -11.65 20.16 16.32
N LEU A 555 -11.84 19.68 15.10
CA LEU A 555 -11.14 20.18 13.90
C LEU A 555 -11.56 21.61 13.55
N GLU A 556 -12.84 21.93 13.68
CA GLU A 556 -13.39 23.26 13.41
C GLU A 556 -12.89 24.29 14.42
N GLU A 557 -12.96 23.98 15.72
CA GLU A 557 -12.45 24.84 16.78
C GLU A 557 -10.95 25.12 16.59
N TYR A 558 -10.19 24.10 16.21
CA TYR A 558 -8.78 24.26 15.88
C TYR A 558 -8.56 25.16 14.65
N ALA A 559 -9.29 24.94 13.56
CA ALA A 559 -9.20 25.77 12.35
C ALA A 559 -9.59 27.23 12.65
N HIS A 560 -10.65 27.45 13.43
CA HIS A 560 -11.07 28.76 13.91
C HIS A 560 -9.97 29.45 14.75
N ALA A 561 -9.40 28.74 15.73
CA ALA A 561 -8.33 29.26 16.56
C ALA A 561 -7.03 29.54 15.79
N ARG A 562 -6.80 28.86 14.66
CA ARG A 562 -5.58 29.01 13.87
C ARG A 562 -5.64 30.16 12.88
N HIS A 563 -6.79 30.33 12.22
CA HIS A 563 -6.94 31.21 11.05
C HIS A 563 -7.86 32.40 11.31
N PHE A 564 -8.81 32.29 12.23
CA PHE A 564 -9.91 33.27 12.36
C PHE A 564 -9.88 34.08 13.66
N THR A 565 -9.11 33.69 14.68
CA THR A 565 -8.98 34.44 15.96
C THR A 565 -7.90 35.52 15.97
N LYS A 566 -7.22 35.77 14.85
CA LYS A 566 -6.36 36.97 14.69
C LYS A 566 -7.21 38.15 14.23
N THR A 567 -7.98 38.72 15.15
CA THR A 567 -8.52 40.09 15.03
C THR A 567 -8.00 40.95 16.16
#